data_AF-A0A2D5MVG3-F1
#
_entry.id   AF-A0A2D5MVG3-F1
#
_cell.length_a   1.000
_cell.length_b   1.000
_cell.length_c   1.000
_cell.angle_alpha   90.00
_cell.angle_beta   90.00
_cell.angle_gamma   90.00
#
_symmetry.space_group_name_H-M   'P 1'
#
loop_
_entity.id
_entity.type
_entity.pdbx_description
1 polymer ?
#
loop_
_entity_poly.entity_id
_entity_poly.type
_entity_poly.pdbx_seq_one_letter_code
_entity_poly.pdbx_strand_id
1 'polypeptide(L)'
;MQAKQEENDFLGTIYWVLSLSSLTTYFIVLLILIPLNINPCPCVDGYFGPDCDKTCYIDNTICSGHGTCGITGCICDDRFVGEFCQRCTNKFNYETNCSACSRGYSLDLDCTTCEKGRDPSTDCQSCLEGYLDDEAYNNPMDGCTVCKENYFRPTSNPLVGSYNKFLEFGDMCTACEGYPNVCNGHGTCNHFLLPNDAGNFLYNGTTTLGQLANGECECDVGYAGPNCTIAPGFDGDNEESICNAHGQIVEVFDQEENDIFETFQYIECECDDGYTSRDSRGRDACACKGSTYGNCDACVFGYYLSNGQCLACPGGGFLKSCNADIGGGVCQGDGTCSCSESYLTGGYKGNSCNECMNNNFYKEKANNPDPDEPERCIPCPGATGPSPNDACGGHGFCITDTRLASWQSGAQGADSYATFQAITANSLAIEELANLIGTCVCFENFALNGFGLCS
;
A
#
# COMPACT_ATOMS: atom_id res chain seq x y z
N MET A 1 -100.58 -75.56 36.70
CA MET A 1 -100.06 -75.23 35.36
C MET A 1 -98.65 -74.71 35.56
N GLN A 2 -97.64 -75.51 35.23
CA GLN A 2 -96.22 -75.17 35.37
C GLN A 2 -95.80 -74.39 34.12
N ALA A 3 -95.47 -73.11 34.28
CA ALA A 3 -94.72 -72.37 33.28
C ALA A 3 -93.23 -72.64 33.54
N LYS A 4 -92.63 -73.42 32.64
CA LYS A 4 -91.20 -73.74 32.63
C LYS A 4 -90.47 -72.48 32.15
N GLN A 5 -89.79 -71.80 33.07
CA GLN A 5 -88.94 -70.66 32.75
C GLN A 5 -87.65 -71.21 32.15
N GLU A 6 -87.55 -71.21 30.81
CA GLU A 6 -86.29 -71.47 30.12
C GLU A 6 -85.36 -70.28 30.38
N GLU A 7 -84.34 -70.48 31.22
CA GLU A 7 -83.23 -69.54 31.36
C GLU A 7 -82.50 -69.45 30.01
N ASN A 8 -82.51 -68.25 29.42
CA ASN A 8 -81.78 -67.92 28.20
C ASN A 8 -80.26 -67.87 28.45
N ASP A 9 -79.66 -69.06 28.63
CA ASP A 9 -78.23 -69.28 28.88
C ASP A 9 -77.33 -68.78 27.73
N PHE A 10 -77.92 -68.67 26.54
CA PHE A 10 -77.26 -68.15 25.35
C PHE A 10 -76.94 -66.66 25.44
N LEU A 11 -77.83 -65.86 26.05
CA LEU A 11 -77.61 -64.42 26.20
C LEU A 11 -76.47 -64.14 27.19
N GLY A 12 -76.41 -64.90 28.30
CA GLY A 12 -75.35 -64.80 29.30
C GLY A 12 -73.98 -65.13 28.71
N THR A 13 -73.90 -66.16 27.88
CA THR A 13 -72.66 -66.53 27.18
C THR A 13 -72.19 -65.43 26.23
N ILE A 14 -73.10 -64.83 25.46
CA ILE A 14 -72.76 -63.71 24.55
C ILE A 14 -72.22 -62.50 25.34
N TYR A 15 -72.85 -62.13 26.45
CA TYR A 15 -72.36 -61.04 27.29
C TYR A 15 -70.97 -61.32 27.85
N TRP A 16 -70.69 -62.55 28.26
CA TRP A 16 -69.38 -62.95 28.78
C TRP A 16 -68.28 -62.86 27.72
N VAL A 17 -68.54 -63.33 26.49
CA VAL A 17 -67.56 -63.26 25.41
C VAL A 17 -67.30 -61.81 24.98
N LEU A 18 -68.33 -60.97 24.91
CA LEU A 18 -68.19 -59.56 24.54
C LEU A 18 -67.50 -58.72 25.62
N SER A 19 -67.76 -59.01 26.90
CA SER A 19 -67.08 -58.30 27.99
C SER A 19 -65.63 -58.74 28.12
N LEU A 20 -65.32 -60.03 27.91
CA LEU A 20 -63.95 -60.50 27.87
C LEU A 20 -63.18 -59.89 26.70
N SER A 21 -63.74 -59.90 25.48
CA SER A 21 -63.08 -59.32 24.32
C SER A 21 -62.86 -57.81 24.45
N SER A 22 -63.84 -57.07 24.99
CA SER A 22 -63.70 -55.65 25.32
C SER A 22 -62.54 -55.40 26.30
N LEU A 23 -62.43 -56.23 27.36
CA LEU A 23 -61.34 -56.14 28.33
C LEU A 23 -59.98 -56.40 27.68
N THR A 24 -59.87 -57.43 26.84
CA THR A 24 -58.61 -57.76 26.16
C THR A 24 -58.21 -56.65 25.20
N THR A 25 -59.16 -56.11 24.43
CA THR A 25 -58.89 -54.99 23.51
C THR A 25 -58.47 -53.74 24.28
N TYR A 26 -59.09 -53.45 25.43
CA TYR A 26 -58.69 -52.34 26.29
C TYR A 26 -57.23 -52.47 26.78
N PHE A 27 -56.81 -53.66 27.21
CA PHE A 27 -55.41 -53.89 27.62
C PHE A 27 -54.42 -53.78 26.46
N ILE A 28 -54.77 -54.30 25.28
CA ILE A 28 -53.91 -54.17 24.08
C ILE A 28 -53.76 -52.69 23.69
N VAL A 29 -54.85 -51.93 23.71
CA VAL A 29 -54.84 -50.49 23.42
C VAL A 29 -54.00 -49.74 24.46
N LEU A 30 -54.11 -50.07 25.74
CA LEU A 30 -53.28 -49.49 26.81
C LEU A 30 -51.79 -49.74 26.58
N LEU A 31 -51.41 -50.97 26.21
CA LEU A 31 -50.00 -51.35 26.00
C LEU A 31 -49.41 -50.76 24.72
N ILE A 32 -50.22 -50.51 23.68
CA ILE A 32 -49.75 -49.94 22.41
C ILE A 32 -49.76 -48.41 22.45
N LEU A 33 -50.77 -47.78 23.05
CA LEU A 33 -50.94 -46.32 23.04
C LEU A 33 -50.28 -45.61 24.23
N ILE A 34 -50.02 -46.29 25.33
CA ILE A 34 -49.26 -45.75 26.45
C ILE A 34 -47.89 -46.41 26.45
N PRO A 35 -46.88 -45.85 25.73
CA PRO A 35 -45.52 -46.29 25.95
C PRO A 35 -45.20 -46.11 27.44
N LEU A 36 -44.95 -47.21 28.14
CA LEU A 36 -44.37 -47.19 29.47
C LEU A 36 -42.96 -46.62 29.34
N ASN A 37 -42.88 -45.30 29.28
CA ASN A 37 -41.63 -44.58 29.34
C ASN A 37 -41.22 -44.55 30.81
N ILE A 38 -40.68 -45.67 31.28
CA ILE A 38 -40.03 -45.74 32.58
C ILE A 38 -38.76 -44.92 32.40
N ASN A 39 -38.79 -43.66 32.86
CA ASN A 39 -37.57 -42.86 32.93
C ASN A 39 -36.54 -43.70 33.68
N PRO A 40 -35.35 -43.96 33.10
CA PRO A 40 -34.31 -44.70 33.80
C PRO A 40 -34.06 -44.01 35.14
N CYS A 41 -34.04 -44.80 36.21
CA CYS A 41 -33.65 -44.28 37.51
C CYS A 41 -32.26 -43.63 37.37
N PRO A 42 -32.03 -42.43 37.93
CA PRO A 42 -30.67 -41.89 37.97
C PRO A 42 -29.77 -42.91 38.68
N CYS A 43 -28.58 -43.12 38.12
CA CYS A 43 -27.59 -44.01 38.72
C CYS A 43 -27.29 -43.58 40.17
N VAL A 44 -26.94 -44.54 41.01
CA VAL A 44 -26.47 -44.25 42.39
C VAL A 44 -25.18 -43.44 42.31
N ASP A 45 -25.01 -42.47 43.22
CA ASP A 45 -23.82 -41.61 43.28
C ASP A 45 -22.51 -42.40 43.10
N GLY A 46 -21.74 -42.04 42.07
CA GLY A 46 -20.50 -42.71 41.69
C GLY A 46 -20.62 -43.83 40.64
N TYR A 47 -21.81 -44.06 40.08
CA TYR A 47 -22.07 -44.93 38.93
C TYR A 47 -22.63 -44.13 37.74
N PHE A 48 -22.23 -44.48 36.53
CA PHE A 48 -22.46 -43.72 35.30
C PHE A 48 -22.73 -44.63 34.10
N GLY A 49 -23.22 -44.04 32.99
CA GLY A 49 -23.55 -44.75 31.76
C GLY A 49 -25.00 -45.24 31.68
N PRO A 50 -25.46 -45.67 30.49
CA PRO A 50 -26.85 -46.04 30.25
C PRO A 50 -27.36 -47.21 31.10
N ASP A 51 -26.44 -48.08 31.55
CA ASP A 51 -26.73 -49.25 32.40
C ASP A 51 -26.22 -49.09 33.84
N CYS A 52 -25.71 -47.90 34.22
CA CYS A 52 -25.08 -47.64 35.53
C CYS A 52 -23.97 -48.63 35.92
N ASP A 53 -23.26 -49.18 34.93
CA ASP A 53 -22.25 -50.23 35.09
C ASP A 53 -20.83 -49.66 35.23
N LYS A 54 -20.64 -48.40 34.86
CA LYS A 54 -19.33 -47.74 34.93
C LYS A 54 -19.18 -47.03 36.26
N THR A 55 -18.06 -47.23 36.96
CA THR A 55 -17.81 -46.56 38.23
C THR A 55 -16.36 -46.15 38.41
N CYS A 56 -16.19 -44.95 38.98
CA CYS A 56 -14.92 -44.40 39.42
C CYS A 56 -14.27 -45.16 40.60
N TYR A 57 -14.97 -46.10 41.24
CA TYR A 57 -14.44 -46.87 42.37
C TYR A 57 -13.56 -48.06 41.96
N ILE A 58 -13.70 -48.55 40.72
CA ILE A 58 -13.10 -49.83 40.29
C ILE A 58 -12.21 -49.62 39.06
N ASP A 59 -12.51 -48.62 38.22
CA ASP A 59 -11.80 -48.40 36.97
C ASP A 59 -11.44 -46.92 36.76
N ASN A 60 -10.18 -46.57 37.02
CA ASN A 60 -9.65 -45.23 36.77
C ASN A 60 -9.59 -44.89 35.26
N THR A 61 -9.84 -45.83 34.35
CA THR A 61 -9.87 -45.56 32.90
C THR A 61 -11.19 -45.01 32.41
N ILE A 62 -12.21 -44.92 33.28
CA ILE A 62 -13.55 -44.39 32.95
C ILE A 62 -13.52 -42.93 32.46
N CYS A 63 -12.54 -42.13 32.92
CA CYS A 63 -12.32 -40.77 32.45
C CYS A 63 -11.46 -40.71 31.18
N SER A 64 -11.43 -41.80 30.41
CA SER A 64 -10.70 -41.94 29.15
C SER A 64 -9.19 -41.67 29.28
N GLY A 65 -8.64 -41.72 30.50
CA GLY A 65 -7.24 -41.39 30.82
C GLY A 65 -6.93 -39.88 30.87
N HIS A 66 -7.94 -39.02 30.83
CA HIS A 66 -7.82 -37.56 30.74
C HIS A 66 -8.63 -36.84 31.84
N GLY A 67 -8.57 -37.38 33.06
CA GLY A 67 -9.25 -36.79 34.20
C GLY A 67 -9.07 -37.60 35.46
N THR A 68 -9.45 -36.99 36.58
CA THR A 68 -9.51 -37.62 37.89
C THR A 68 -10.94 -37.92 38.29
N CYS A 69 -11.14 -39.11 38.86
CA CYS A 69 -12.43 -39.55 39.33
C CYS A 69 -12.84 -38.80 40.62
N GLY A 70 -13.95 -38.08 40.55
CA GLY A 70 -14.59 -37.40 41.69
C GLY A 70 -15.90 -38.08 42.13
N ILE A 71 -16.48 -37.59 43.23
CA ILE A 71 -17.74 -38.11 43.79
C ILE A 71 -18.96 -37.92 42.87
N THR A 72 -18.91 -36.95 41.96
CA THR A 72 -19.99 -36.61 41.03
C THR A 72 -19.70 -36.99 39.57
N GLY A 73 -18.57 -37.64 39.29
CA GLY A 73 -18.13 -37.98 37.93
C GLY A 73 -16.68 -37.66 37.67
N CYS A 74 -16.29 -37.66 36.39
CA CYS A 74 -14.94 -37.30 35.99
C CYS A 74 -14.71 -35.79 36.10
N ILE A 75 -13.62 -35.41 36.77
CA ILE A 75 -13.05 -34.07 36.74
C ILE A 75 -11.97 -34.12 35.67
N CYS A 76 -12.26 -33.57 34.49
CA CYS A 76 -11.36 -33.68 33.35
C CYS A 76 -10.07 -32.90 33.56
N ASP A 77 -8.99 -33.44 33.01
CA ASP A 77 -7.72 -32.74 32.87
C ASP A 77 -7.91 -31.55 31.91
N ASP A 78 -6.99 -30.59 31.97
CA ASP A 78 -7.03 -29.41 31.12
C ASP A 78 -7.16 -29.82 29.63
N ARG A 79 -8.04 -29.11 28.92
CA ARG A 79 -8.41 -29.30 27.49
C ARG A 79 -9.38 -30.44 27.18
N PHE A 80 -9.83 -31.21 28.17
CA PHE A 80 -10.83 -32.26 27.97
C PHE A 80 -12.19 -31.89 28.61
N VAL A 81 -13.27 -32.31 27.95
CA VAL A 81 -14.66 -32.10 28.35
C VAL A 81 -15.51 -33.32 28.06
N GLY A 82 -16.72 -33.30 28.63
CA GLY A 82 -17.70 -34.37 28.51
C GLY A 82 -17.79 -35.19 29.80
N GLU A 83 -18.84 -36.00 29.88
CA GLU A 83 -19.13 -36.84 31.04
C GLU A 83 -17.98 -37.79 31.42
N PHE A 84 -17.17 -38.18 30.44
CA PHE A 84 -16.05 -39.12 30.58
C PHE A 84 -14.73 -38.57 30.03
N CYS A 85 -14.61 -37.25 29.92
CA CYS A 85 -13.40 -36.55 29.42
C CYS A 85 -12.92 -37.05 28.06
N GLN A 86 -13.86 -37.47 27.23
CA GLN A 86 -13.60 -38.16 25.96
C GLN A 86 -13.56 -37.22 24.76
N ARG A 87 -13.72 -35.91 24.98
CA ARG A 87 -13.75 -34.89 23.93
C ARG A 87 -12.82 -33.74 24.29
N CYS A 88 -12.21 -33.13 23.29
CA CYS A 88 -11.44 -31.90 23.46
C CYS A 88 -12.32 -30.66 23.57
N THR A 89 -11.84 -29.65 24.30
CA THR A 89 -12.34 -28.27 24.26
C THR A 89 -11.88 -27.59 22.98
N ASN A 90 -12.72 -26.87 22.22
CA ASN A 90 -12.35 -25.97 21.11
C ASN A 90 -11.40 -26.52 20.01
N LYS A 91 -11.91 -26.70 18.78
CA LYS A 91 -11.12 -26.70 17.53
C LYS A 91 -9.83 -27.54 17.56
N PHE A 92 -9.80 -28.71 18.22
CA PHE A 92 -8.71 -29.70 18.07
C PHE A 92 -9.01 -30.64 16.90
N ASN A 93 -7.97 -31.10 16.21
CA ASN A 93 -8.08 -32.06 15.11
C ASN A 93 -8.46 -33.47 15.57
N TYR A 94 -8.06 -33.84 16.78
CA TYR A 94 -8.27 -35.18 17.32
C TYR A 94 -9.07 -35.08 18.60
N GLU A 95 -10.29 -35.62 18.58
CA GLU A 95 -11.20 -35.57 19.73
C GLU A 95 -10.70 -36.36 20.96
N THR A 96 -9.73 -37.26 20.76
CA THR A 96 -9.31 -38.25 21.75
C THR A 96 -8.01 -37.95 22.48
N ASN A 97 -7.19 -37.00 22.01
CA ASN A 97 -5.88 -36.74 22.64
C ASN A 97 -5.48 -35.26 22.68
N CYS A 98 -6.28 -34.36 22.08
CA CYS A 98 -6.07 -32.91 22.05
C CYS A 98 -4.62 -32.50 21.74
N SER A 99 -3.95 -33.23 20.85
CA SER A 99 -2.52 -33.06 20.59
C SER A 99 -2.21 -32.14 19.41
N ALA A 100 -3.23 -31.73 18.65
CA ALA A 100 -3.09 -30.85 17.49
C ALA A 100 -4.36 -30.01 17.30
N CYS A 101 -4.20 -28.73 17.02
CA CYS A 101 -5.31 -27.84 16.68
C CYS A 101 -5.80 -28.02 15.25
N SER A 102 -7.07 -27.71 15.03
CA SER A 102 -7.63 -27.42 13.71
C SER A 102 -6.78 -26.39 13.00
N ARG A 103 -6.70 -26.53 11.68
CA ARG A 103 -5.81 -25.74 10.83
C ARG A 103 -5.94 -24.25 11.14
N GLY A 104 -4.80 -23.60 11.38
CA GLY A 104 -4.71 -22.16 11.65
C GLY A 104 -4.99 -21.75 13.10
N TYR A 105 -5.23 -22.67 14.03
CA TYR A 105 -5.43 -22.40 15.46
C TYR A 105 -4.17 -22.68 16.30
N SER A 106 -3.90 -21.83 17.29
CA SER A 106 -2.68 -21.88 18.10
C SER A 106 -2.77 -22.92 19.22
N LEU A 107 -1.83 -23.86 19.26
CA LEU A 107 -1.72 -24.85 20.34
C LEU A 107 -1.27 -24.24 21.67
N ASP A 108 -0.52 -23.14 21.63
CA ASP A 108 -0.07 -22.41 22.82
C ASP A 108 -1.23 -21.75 23.58
N LEU A 109 -2.35 -21.53 22.88
CA LEU A 109 -3.58 -20.92 23.39
C LEU A 109 -4.75 -21.90 23.32
N ASP A 110 -4.48 -23.20 23.50
CA ASP A 110 -5.47 -24.28 23.60
C ASP A 110 -6.48 -24.32 22.44
N CYS A 111 -6.02 -23.99 21.24
CA CYS A 111 -6.84 -23.88 20.02
C CYS A 111 -8.02 -22.92 20.15
N THR A 112 -7.92 -21.92 21.02
CA THR A 112 -8.98 -20.92 21.24
C THR A 112 -8.79 -19.66 20.42
N THR A 113 -7.56 -19.42 19.94
CA THR A 113 -7.21 -18.29 19.06
C THR A 113 -6.52 -18.79 17.81
N CYS A 114 -6.56 -17.98 16.76
CA CYS A 114 -5.78 -18.27 15.57
C CYS A 114 -4.28 -18.24 15.86
N GLU A 115 -3.51 -18.99 15.06
CA GLU A 115 -2.07 -18.82 14.93
C GLU A 115 -1.74 -17.41 14.46
N LYS A 116 -0.51 -17.00 14.76
CA LYS A 116 -0.02 -15.69 14.40
C LYS A 116 -0.14 -15.42 12.90
N GLY A 117 -0.65 -14.24 12.55
CA GLY A 117 -0.83 -13.80 11.16
C GLY A 117 -2.08 -14.36 10.47
N ARG A 118 -2.91 -15.19 11.13
CA ARG A 118 -4.19 -15.68 10.61
C ARG A 118 -5.33 -14.73 10.95
N ASP A 119 -6.31 -14.61 10.06
CA ASP A 119 -7.47 -13.74 10.23
C ASP A 119 -8.61 -14.43 11.01
N PRO A 120 -8.95 -13.97 12.23
CA PRO A 120 -10.07 -14.51 13.01
C PRO A 120 -11.43 -14.36 12.32
N SER A 121 -11.60 -13.38 11.44
CA SER A 121 -12.85 -13.16 10.69
C SER A 121 -13.14 -14.30 9.70
N THR A 122 -12.10 -15.05 9.32
CA THR A 122 -12.17 -16.19 8.40
C THR A 122 -12.11 -17.56 9.09
N ASP A 123 -12.38 -17.62 10.40
CA ASP A 123 -12.21 -18.85 11.20
C ASP A 123 -10.78 -19.40 11.11
N CYS A 124 -9.79 -18.50 11.05
CA CYS A 124 -8.37 -18.80 10.91
C CYS A 124 -7.97 -19.52 9.61
N GLN A 125 -8.81 -19.49 8.57
CA GLN A 125 -8.51 -20.16 7.30
C GLN A 125 -7.55 -19.35 6.43
N SER A 126 -7.66 -18.02 6.46
CA SER A 126 -6.86 -17.11 5.65
C SER A 126 -5.79 -16.39 6.49
N CYS A 127 -4.74 -15.95 5.82
CA CYS A 127 -3.78 -15.03 6.41
C CYS A 127 -4.35 -13.60 6.44
N LEU A 128 -3.90 -12.79 7.40
CA LEU A 128 -4.13 -11.35 7.44
C LEU A 128 -3.51 -10.70 6.19
N GLU A 129 -4.06 -9.56 5.79
CA GLU A 129 -3.71 -8.88 4.53
C GLU A 129 -2.21 -8.66 4.35
N GLY A 130 -1.46 -8.36 5.41
CA GLY A 130 -0.01 -8.11 5.36
C GLY A 130 0.88 -9.34 5.12
N TYR A 131 0.31 -10.55 5.04
CA TYR A 131 1.05 -11.81 4.85
C TYR A 131 0.83 -12.37 3.46
N LEU A 132 1.88 -12.94 2.84
CA LEU A 132 1.77 -13.60 1.54
C LEU A 132 0.79 -14.78 1.61
N ASP A 133 -0.06 -14.93 0.60
CA ASP A 133 -0.95 -16.09 0.48
C ASP A 133 -0.45 -16.96 -0.68
N ASP A 134 0.71 -17.57 -0.48
CA ASP A 134 1.40 -18.41 -1.47
C ASP A 134 1.82 -19.73 -0.81
N GLU A 135 1.31 -20.85 -1.32
CA GLU A 135 1.58 -22.20 -0.80
C GLU A 135 3.07 -22.59 -0.86
N ALA A 136 3.87 -21.93 -1.72
CA ALA A 136 5.31 -22.17 -1.85
C ALA A 136 6.14 -21.55 -0.69
N TYR A 137 5.63 -20.49 -0.06
CA TYR A 137 6.36 -19.72 0.97
C TYR A 137 5.68 -19.78 2.34
N ASN A 138 4.35 -19.81 2.34
CA ASN A 138 3.53 -20.04 3.51
C ASN A 138 2.83 -21.38 3.29
N ASN A 139 3.54 -22.46 3.65
CA ASN A 139 2.93 -23.77 3.67
C ASN A 139 1.67 -23.68 4.55
N PRO A 140 0.49 -24.06 4.03
CA PRO A 140 -0.73 -24.02 4.81
C PRO A 140 -0.71 -24.85 6.11
N MET A 141 0.33 -25.67 6.33
CA MET A 141 0.61 -26.38 7.57
C MET A 141 1.59 -25.68 8.53
N ASP A 142 2.39 -24.70 8.08
CA ASP A 142 3.45 -24.04 8.88
C ASP A 142 3.17 -22.55 9.20
N GLY A 143 2.05 -21.99 8.73
CA GLY A 143 1.52 -20.70 9.17
C GLY A 143 1.82 -19.51 8.25
N CYS A 144 1.24 -18.35 8.59
CA CYS A 144 1.47 -17.07 7.89
C CYS A 144 2.76 -16.46 8.42
N THR A 145 3.88 -16.70 7.74
CA THR A 145 5.22 -16.38 8.27
C THR A 145 5.94 -15.27 7.51
N VAL A 146 5.60 -15.11 6.23
CA VAL A 146 6.24 -14.15 5.32
C VAL A 146 5.32 -12.96 5.03
N CYS A 147 5.83 -11.74 5.20
CA CYS A 147 5.12 -10.51 4.88
C CYS A 147 5.05 -10.28 3.37
N LYS A 148 3.97 -9.65 2.90
CA LYS A 148 3.86 -9.15 1.52
C LYS A 148 4.86 -8.03 1.25
N GLU A 149 5.06 -7.72 -0.03
CA GLU A 149 5.67 -6.46 -0.44
C GLU A 149 4.97 -5.29 0.27
N ASN A 150 5.74 -4.27 0.66
CA ASN A 150 5.24 -3.10 1.41
C ASN A 150 4.80 -3.37 2.85
N TYR A 151 5.08 -4.57 3.39
CA TYR A 151 4.93 -4.91 4.79
C TYR A 151 6.26 -5.38 5.38
N PHE A 152 6.49 -5.07 6.64
CA PHE A 152 7.68 -5.48 7.40
C PHE A 152 7.28 -6.15 8.71
N ARG A 153 8.20 -6.90 9.33
CA ARG A 153 7.95 -7.58 10.60
C ARG A 153 8.78 -6.91 11.71
N PRO A 154 8.15 -6.09 12.58
CA PRO A 154 8.88 -5.44 13.66
C PRO A 154 9.56 -6.45 14.58
N THR A 155 10.72 -6.09 15.12
CA THR A 155 11.50 -6.99 15.97
C THR A 155 11.89 -6.33 17.29
N SER A 156 12.00 -7.16 18.33
CA SER A 156 12.54 -6.74 19.62
C SER A 156 14.07 -6.54 19.58
N ASN A 157 14.73 -6.90 18.47
CA ASN A 157 16.17 -6.69 18.30
C ASN A 157 16.48 -5.20 18.07
N PRO A 158 17.17 -4.51 19.00
CA PRO A 158 17.47 -3.09 18.87
C PRO A 158 18.40 -2.76 17.70
N LEU A 159 19.15 -3.74 17.17
CA LEU A 159 20.05 -3.54 16.02
C LEU A 159 19.31 -3.35 14.70
N VAL A 160 18.04 -3.72 14.62
CA VAL A 160 17.24 -3.61 13.40
C VAL A 160 16.58 -2.25 13.30
N GLY A 161 16.23 -1.61 14.42
CA GLY A 161 15.61 -0.27 14.42
C GLY A 161 14.08 -0.23 14.46
N SER A 162 13.38 -1.38 14.63
CA SER A 162 11.91 -1.43 14.73
C SER A 162 11.36 -1.73 16.13
N TYR A 163 12.13 -1.46 17.19
CA TYR A 163 11.70 -1.77 18.57
C TYR A 163 10.40 -1.06 18.97
N ASN A 164 10.25 0.21 18.61
CA ASN A 164 9.03 0.97 18.91
C ASN A 164 7.81 0.37 18.19
N LYS A 165 7.95 0.04 16.90
CA LYS A 165 6.91 -0.65 16.12
C LYS A 165 6.62 -2.06 16.65
N PHE A 166 7.62 -2.74 17.24
CA PHE A 166 7.41 -4.01 17.93
C PHE A 166 6.63 -3.85 19.23
N LEU A 167 6.82 -2.77 19.99
CA LEU A 167 6.00 -2.51 21.17
C LEU A 167 4.55 -2.20 20.79
N GLU A 168 4.34 -1.50 19.67
CA GLU A 168 3.02 -1.11 19.19
C GLU A 168 2.23 -2.28 18.56
N PHE A 169 2.85 -2.99 17.61
CA PHE A 169 2.18 -4.02 16.79
C PHE A 169 2.59 -5.45 17.13
N GLY A 170 3.55 -5.62 18.04
CA GLY A 170 4.21 -6.91 18.23
C GLY A 170 5.02 -7.32 17.01
N ASP A 171 5.30 -8.61 16.92
CA ASP A 171 6.08 -9.19 15.83
C ASP A 171 5.17 -9.63 14.65
N MET A 172 4.18 -8.80 14.28
CA MET A 172 3.24 -9.06 13.17
C MET A 172 3.61 -8.27 11.91
N CYS A 173 3.26 -8.79 10.72
CA CYS A 173 3.48 -8.04 9.48
C CYS A 173 2.68 -6.73 9.51
N THR A 174 3.41 -5.62 9.49
CA THR A 174 2.91 -4.26 9.63
C THR A 174 3.20 -3.51 8.33
N ALA A 175 2.27 -2.69 7.86
CA ALA A 175 2.46 -1.93 6.64
C ALA A 175 3.59 -0.91 6.84
N CYS A 176 4.38 -0.69 5.79
CA CYS A 176 5.31 0.44 5.76
C CYS A 176 4.54 1.77 5.78
N GLU A 177 5.21 2.83 6.19
CA GLU A 177 4.61 4.16 6.23
C GLU A 177 4.07 4.60 4.85
N GLY A 178 2.93 5.30 4.84
CA GLY A 178 2.30 5.79 3.61
C GLY A 178 1.44 4.78 2.81
N TYR A 179 1.32 3.52 3.26
CA TYR A 179 0.50 2.50 2.58
C TYR A 179 -0.94 3.00 2.26
N PRO A 180 -1.48 2.76 1.04
CA PRO A 180 -0.96 1.90 -0.03
C PRO A 180 0.16 2.50 -0.89
N ASN A 181 0.34 3.82 -0.85
CA ASN A 181 1.42 4.52 -1.56
C ASN A 181 2.63 4.61 -0.64
N VAL A 182 3.33 3.49 -0.47
CA VAL A 182 4.50 3.39 0.42
C VAL A 182 5.43 4.58 0.26
N CYS A 183 5.82 5.17 1.39
CA CYS A 183 6.67 6.36 1.45
C CYS A 183 6.10 7.52 0.61
N ASN A 184 4.77 7.67 0.60
CA ASN A 184 4.03 8.60 -0.25
C ASN A 184 4.34 8.51 -1.75
N GLY A 185 4.91 7.39 -2.22
CA GLY A 185 5.37 7.21 -3.60
C GLY A 185 6.70 7.88 -3.93
N HIS A 186 7.43 8.37 -2.93
CA HIS A 186 8.70 9.08 -3.06
C HIS A 186 9.80 8.44 -2.23
N GLY A 187 9.83 7.11 -2.24
CA GLY A 187 10.84 6.34 -1.55
C GLY A 187 10.53 4.85 -1.59
N THR A 188 11.43 4.10 -0.98
CA THR A 188 11.29 2.66 -0.81
C THR A 188 11.28 2.32 0.68
N CYS A 189 10.49 1.33 1.07
CA CYS A 189 10.56 0.85 2.45
C CYS A 189 11.91 0.15 2.65
N ASN A 190 12.57 0.29 3.80
CA ASN A 190 13.84 -0.37 4.03
C ASN A 190 13.65 -1.89 4.26
N HIS A 191 14.45 -2.69 3.56
CA HIS A 191 14.61 -4.14 3.72
C HIS A 191 13.35 -5.02 3.50
N PHE A 192 12.48 -4.68 2.55
CA PHE A 192 11.37 -5.56 2.14
C PHE A 192 11.80 -6.68 1.18
N LEU A 193 11.02 -7.76 1.17
CA LEU A 193 11.17 -8.89 0.26
C LEU A 193 10.94 -8.45 -1.20
N LEU A 194 12.01 -8.32 -1.97
CA LEU A 194 11.93 -8.29 -3.43
C LEU A 194 12.11 -9.71 -3.99
N PRO A 195 11.28 -10.14 -4.94
CA PRO A 195 11.54 -11.39 -5.65
C PRO A 195 12.82 -11.23 -6.47
N ASN A 196 13.65 -12.27 -6.54
CA ASN A 196 14.74 -12.33 -7.50
C ASN A 196 14.19 -12.43 -8.94
N ASP A 197 15.08 -12.35 -9.94
CA ASP A 197 14.71 -12.42 -11.37
C ASP A 197 13.89 -13.67 -11.77
N ALA A 198 13.93 -14.72 -10.93
CA ALA A 198 13.17 -15.95 -11.12
C ALA A 198 11.86 -15.99 -10.30
N GLY A 199 11.46 -14.87 -9.69
CA GLY A 199 10.26 -14.77 -8.85
C GLY A 199 10.43 -15.34 -7.44
N ASN A 200 11.65 -15.64 -7.00
CA ASN A 200 11.91 -16.29 -5.71
C ASN A 200 12.44 -15.33 -4.64
N PHE A 201 11.99 -15.53 -3.41
CA PHE A 201 12.30 -14.67 -2.27
C PHE A 201 13.46 -15.20 -1.41
N LEU A 202 14.66 -15.38 -1.98
CA LEU A 202 15.82 -16.02 -1.30
C LEU A 202 17.08 -15.13 -1.27
N TYR A 203 17.72 -14.99 -0.10
CA TYR A 203 19.07 -14.43 0.07
C TYR A 203 19.97 -15.49 0.75
N ASN A 204 21.11 -15.84 0.12
CA ASN A 204 22.04 -16.88 0.61
C ASN A 204 21.37 -18.22 1.02
N GLY A 205 20.37 -18.67 0.26
CA GLY A 205 19.68 -19.95 0.52
C GLY A 205 18.75 -19.94 1.74
N THR A 206 18.43 -18.76 2.28
CA THR A 206 17.49 -18.58 3.40
C THR A 206 16.42 -17.55 3.02
N THR A 207 15.18 -17.74 3.50
CA THR A 207 14.11 -16.74 3.41
C THR A 207 14.40 -15.60 4.39
N THR A 208 15.33 -14.72 4.04
CA THR A 208 15.70 -13.57 4.86
C THR A 208 15.40 -12.32 4.07
N LEU A 209 14.20 -11.78 4.25
CA LEU A 209 13.85 -10.36 4.13
C LEU A 209 12.52 -10.21 4.89
N GLY A 210 12.33 -9.09 5.60
CA GLY A 210 11.23 -8.90 6.57
C GLY A 210 11.63 -9.05 8.06
N GLN A 211 12.56 -9.96 8.43
CA GLN A 211 13.03 -10.09 9.83
C GLN A 211 14.07 -9.05 10.26
N LEU A 212 14.72 -8.39 9.28
CA LEU A 212 15.68 -7.30 9.49
C LEU A 212 15.14 -5.96 8.96
N ALA A 213 13.85 -5.91 8.61
CA ALA A 213 13.20 -4.71 8.14
C ALA A 213 12.72 -3.88 9.31
N ASN A 214 13.06 -2.59 9.31
CA ASN A 214 12.59 -1.66 10.31
C ASN A 214 11.31 -0.92 9.89
N GLY A 215 10.94 -0.99 8.62
CA GLY A 215 9.76 -0.32 8.09
C GLY A 215 9.95 1.16 7.84
N GLU A 216 11.17 1.68 8.02
CA GLU A 216 11.51 3.06 7.73
C GLU A 216 11.58 3.28 6.22
N CYS A 217 11.24 4.48 5.77
CA CYS A 217 11.37 4.84 4.37
C CYS A 217 12.77 5.35 4.04
N GLU A 218 13.37 4.80 2.99
CA GLU A 218 14.49 5.39 2.27
C GLU A 218 13.93 6.28 1.16
N CYS A 219 13.99 7.59 1.38
CA CYS A 219 13.35 8.58 0.50
C CYS A 219 14.15 8.86 -0.77
N ASP A 220 13.42 9.15 -1.84
CA ASP A 220 14.00 9.71 -3.06
C ASP A 220 14.61 11.09 -2.77
N VAL A 221 15.53 11.51 -3.64
CA VAL A 221 16.21 12.80 -3.53
C VAL A 221 15.18 13.95 -3.47
N GLY A 222 15.35 14.85 -2.50
CA GLY A 222 14.43 15.97 -2.28
C GLY A 222 13.19 15.64 -1.42
N TYR A 223 13.08 14.41 -0.93
CA TYR A 223 12.07 13.98 0.04
C TYR A 223 12.73 13.53 1.34
N ALA A 224 12.05 13.72 2.46
CA ALA A 224 12.60 13.42 3.78
C ALA A 224 11.50 13.10 4.81
N GLY A 225 11.94 12.66 5.99
CA GLY A 225 11.09 12.22 7.07
C GLY A 225 10.62 10.76 6.93
N PRO A 226 9.96 10.22 7.96
CA PRO A 226 9.54 8.82 7.99
C PRO A 226 8.54 8.44 6.89
N ASN A 227 7.86 9.44 6.31
CA ASN A 227 6.85 9.25 5.26
C ASN A 227 7.30 9.79 3.90
N CYS A 228 8.56 10.20 3.74
CA CYS A 228 9.10 10.83 2.52
C CYS A 228 8.22 11.96 1.98
N THR A 229 7.97 12.94 2.82
CA THR A 229 7.31 14.18 2.39
C THR A 229 8.32 15.08 1.69
N ILE A 230 7.84 15.93 0.78
CA ILE A 230 8.68 16.89 0.07
C ILE A 230 9.50 17.72 1.06
N ALA A 231 10.83 17.75 0.89
CA ALA A 231 11.70 18.53 1.73
C ALA A 231 11.39 20.03 1.58
N PRO A 232 11.40 20.83 2.66
CA PRO A 232 11.19 22.27 2.55
C PRO A 232 12.27 22.90 1.65
N GLY A 233 11.90 23.91 0.88
CA GLY A 233 12.77 24.53 -0.12
C GLY A 233 12.95 23.74 -1.43
N PHE A 234 12.69 22.43 -1.46
CA PHE A 234 12.92 21.61 -2.66
C PHE A 234 12.05 22.07 -3.84
N ASP A 235 12.67 22.29 -4.99
CA ASP A 235 12.02 22.77 -6.22
C ASP A 235 11.39 21.62 -7.03
N GLY A 236 11.70 20.37 -6.70
CA GLY A 236 11.20 19.17 -7.35
C GLY A 236 12.21 18.47 -8.25
N ASP A 237 13.31 19.16 -8.62
CA ASP A 237 14.26 18.66 -9.62
C ASP A 237 15.71 18.71 -9.12
N ASN A 238 16.11 19.75 -8.36
CA ASN A 238 17.50 19.99 -7.97
C ASN A 238 17.71 19.73 -6.49
N GLU A 239 18.57 18.77 -6.13
CA GLU A 239 18.83 18.42 -4.73
C GLU A 239 19.44 19.58 -3.94
N GLU A 240 20.20 20.46 -4.59
CA GLU A 240 20.77 21.65 -3.97
C GLU A 240 19.70 22.66 -3.55
N SER A 241 18.47 22.56 -4.08
CA SER A 241 17.37 23.42 -3.69
C SER A 241 16.77 23.05 -2.33
N ILE A 242 17.11 21.90 -1.74
CA ILE A 242 16.69 21.53 -0.38
C ILE A 242 17.12 22.63 0.59
N CYS A 243 16.17 23.11 1.40
CA CYS A 243 16.36 24.27 2.27
C CYS A 243 16.95 25.50 1.54
N ASN A 244 16.65 25.66 0.25
CA ASN A 244 17.21 26.69 -0.63
C ASN A 244 18.75 26.80 -0.57
N ALA A 245 19.45 25.67 -0.40
CA ALA A 245 20.91 25.56 -0.24
C ALA A 245 21.49 26.26 1.01
N HIS A 246 20.66 26.65 1.97
CA HIS A 246 21.05 27.50 3.10
C HIS A 246 20.48 26.99 4.43
N GLY A 247 20.41 25.67 4.60
CA GLY A 247 20.00 25.03 5.84
C GLY A 247 20.07 23.52 5.75
N GLN A 248 19.66 22.89 6.85
CA GLN A 248 19.57 21.45 6.99
C GLN A 248 18.15 21.03 7.36
N ILE A 249 17.71 19.87 6.86
CA ILE A 249 16.43 19.29 7.26
C ILE A 249 16.53 18.78 8.70
N VAL A 250 15.53 19.11 9.49
CA VAL A 250 15.34 18.61 10.85
C VAL A 250 13.96 17.98 10.96
N GLU A 251 13.89 16.80 11.59
CA GLU A 251 12.65 16.11 11.90
C GLU A 251 12.16 16.55 13.28
N VAL A 252 10.90 16.97 13.37
CA VAL A 252 10.27 17.42 14.61
C VAL A 252 9.33 16.33 15.11
N PHE A 253 9.60 15.88 16.34
CA PHE A 253 8.78 14.91 17.06
C PHE A 253 8.13 15.57 18.27
N ASP A 254 6.92 15.13 18.60
CA ASP A 254 6.24 15.50 19.84
C ASP A 254 6.18 14.29 20.78
N GLN A 255 6.35 14.53 22.08
CA GLN A 255 6.26 13.51 23.11
C GLN A 255 5.16 13.90 24.10
N GLU A 256 4.04 13.18 24.08
CA GLU A 256 2.98 13.39 25.07
C GLU A 256 3.46 12.95 26.48
N GLU A 257 3.07 13.67 27.54
CA GLU A 257 3.53 13.43 28.92
C GLU A 257 3.34 11.98 29.42
N ASN A 258 2.41 11.22 28.83
CA ASN A 258 2.11 9.84 29.20
C ASN A 258 2.48 8.82 28.12
N ASP A 259 3.09 9.26 27.02
CA ASP A 259 3.56 8.39 25.96
C ASP A 259 5.09 8.31 25.99
N ILE A 260 5.60 7.08 25.97
CA ILE A 260 7.03 6.83 25.82
C ILE A 260 7.48 6.96 24.36
N PHE A 261 6.53 7.09 23.43
CA PHE A 261 6.79 7.20 22.00
C PHE A 261 6.78 8.66 21.55
N GLU A 262 7.84 9.02 20.83
CA GLU A 262 7.90 10.26 20.05
C GLU A 262 7.08 10.08 18.77
N THR A 263 6.10 10.97 18.56
CA THR A 263 5.28 10.97 17.36
C THR A 263 5.82 12.02 16.40
N PHE A 264 6.25 11.58 15.21
CA PHE A 264 6.66 12.48 14.13
C PHE A 264 5.54 13.47 13.80
N GLN A 265 5.85 14.76 13.74
CA GLN A 265 4.90 15.82 13.40
C GLN A 265 5.13 16.33 11.99
N TYR A 266 6.34 16.79 11.70
CA TYR A 266 6.70 17.39 10.42
C TYR A 266 8.22 17.49 10.27
N ILE A 267 8.67 17.75 9.04
CA ILE A 267 10.03 18.19 8.74
C ILE A 267 10.07 19.71 8.57
N GLU A 268 11.18 20.32 8.97
CA GLU A 268 11.44 21.74 8.76
C GLU A 268 12.93 21.98 8.44
N CYS A 269 13.27 23.16 7.92
CA CYS A 269 14.66 23.55 7.73
C CYS A 269 15.17 24.41 8.89
N GLU A 270 16.30 23.99 9.45
CA GLU A 270 17.15 24.82 10.29
C GLU A 270 18.10 25.60 9.39
N CYS A 271 17.94 26.91 9.32
CA CYS A 271 18.69 27.77 8.40
C CYS A 271 20.10 28.08 8.91
N ASP A 272 21.04 28.21 7.97
CA ASP A 272 22.42 28.62 8.25
C ASP A 272 22.49 30.05 8.84
N ASP A 273 23.61 30.36 9.51
CA ASP A 273 23.87 31.69 10.05
C ASP A 273 23.72 32.79 9.00
N GLY A 274 22.85 33.76 9.28
CA GLY A 274 22.53 34.88 8.38
C GLY A 274 21.37 34.61 7.42
N TYR A 275 20.75 33.43 7.51
CA TYR A 275 19.51 33.08 6.83
C TYR A 275 18.39 32.86 7.86
N THR A 276 17.17 33.15 7.44
CA THR A 276 15.96 32.96 8.25
C THR A 276 14.84 32.49 7.36
N SER A 277 13.80 31.92 7.96
CA SER A 277 12.53 31.63 7.31
C SER A 277 11.40 32.24 8.13
N ARG A 278 10.33 32.65 7.46
CA ARG A 278 9.04 32.89 8.16
C ARG A 278 8.31 31.57 8.34
N ASP A 279 8.44 30.68 7.36
CA ASP A 279 7.94 29.32 7.41
C ASP A 279 9.10 28.36 7.09
N SER A 280 9.62 27.68 8.11
CA SER A 280 10.67 26.68 7.99
C SER A 280 10.21 25.41 7.27
N ARG A 281 8.90 25.25 7.03
CA ARG A 281 8.28 24.08 6.39
C ARG A 281 7.87 24.36 4.95
N GLY A 282 7.92 25.62 4.53
CA GLY A 282 7.47 26.07 3.21
C GLY A 282 8.50 25.88 2.11
N ARG A 283 8.10 26.21 0.88
CA ARG A 283 9.01 26.29 -0.27
C ARG A 283 10.00 27.46 -0.17
N ASP A 284 9.72 28.44 0.67
CA ASP A 284 10.59 29.60 0.94
C ASP A 284 11.47 29.40 2.18
N ALA A 285 11.54 28.17 2.71
CA ALA A 285 12.42 27.83 3.83
C ALA A 285 13.88 28.24 3.53
N CYS A 286 14.47 29.05 4.40
CA CYS A 286 15.82 29.60 4.28
C CYS A 286 16.09 30.45 3.03
N ALA A 287 15.03 30.89 2.32
CA ALA A 287 15.17 31.77 1.16
C ALA A 287 15.54 33.22 1.53
N CYS A 288 15.41 33.58 2.80
CA CYS A 288 15.61 34.93 3.27
C CYS A 288 16.97 35.14 3.93
N LYS A 289 17.72 36.13 3.45
CA LYS A 289 18.95 36.62 4.08
C LYS A 289 18.61 37.74 5.06
N GLY A 290 18.93 37.53 6.34
CA GLY A 290 18.60 38.47 7.41
C GLY A 290 18.99 37.93 8.79
N SER A 291 19.11 38.82 9.76
CA SER A 291 19.53 38.49 11.14
C SER A 291 18.38 38.39 12.15
N THR A 292 17.15 38.71 11.74
CA THR A 292 15.96 38.69 12.62
C THR A 292 14.76 38.09 11.92
N TYR A 293 14.03 37.25 12.67
CA TYR A 293 12.82 36.58 12.22
C TYR A 293 11.79 37.56 11.64
N GLY A 294 11.38 37.35 10.39
CA GLY A 294 10.29 38.08 9.74
C GLY A 294 10.66 39.38 9.01
N ASN A 295 11.92 39.84 9.03
CA ASN A 295 12.38 40.96 8.20
C ASN A 295 13.51 40.49 7.28
N CYS A 296 13.21 40.46 5.99
CA CYS A 296 14.17 40.05 4.98
C CYS A 296 14.92 41.22 4.34
N ASP A 297 16.25 41.18 4.37
CA ASP A 297 17.11 42.20 3.75
C ASP A 297 17.33 41.91 2.27
N ALA A 298 17.47 40.63 1.92
CA ALA A 298 17.64 40.15 0.56
C ALA A 298 17.16 38.71 0.42
N CYS A 299 16.84 38.30 -0.80
CA CYS A 299 16.44 36.93 -1.10
C CYS A 299 17.55 36.16 -1.79
N VAL A 300 17.54 34.84 -1.62
CA VAL A 300 18.39 33.92 -2.37
C VAL A 300 18.03 33.93 -3.85
N PHE A 301 18.87 33.30 -4.67
CA PHE A 301 18.63 33.19 -6.10
C PHE A 301 17.26 32.54 -6.39
N GLY A 302 16.55 33.09 -7.37
CA GLY A 302 15.22 32.66 -7.76
C GLY A 302 14.05 33.10 -6.87
N TYR A 303 14.31 34.01 -5.93
CA TYR A 303 13.30 34.69 -5.13
C TYR A 303 13.46 36.20 -5.23
N TYR A 304 12.36 36.94 -5.06
CA TYR A 304 12.37 38.40 -5.02
C TYR A 304 11.75 38.90 -3.71
N LEU A 305 12.21 40.09 -3.28
CA LEU A 305 11.80 40.70 -2.03
C LEU A 305 10.51 41.50 -2.25
N SER A 306 9.43 41.09 -1.59
CA SER A 306 8.15 41.81 -1.59
C SER A 306 7.61 41.93 -0.18
N ASN A 307 7.39 43.16 0.29
CA ASN A 307 6.90 43.46 1.64
C ASN A 307 7.72 42.79 2.77
N GLY A 308 9.04 42.72 2.62
CA GLY A 308 9.92 42.09 3.62
C GLY A 308 9.93 40.56 3.58
N GLN A 309 9.34 39.94 2.56
CA GLN A 309 9.29 38.49 2.38
C GLN A 309 9.91 38.07 1.06
N CYS A 310 10.52 36.89 1.04
CA CYS A 310 11.00 36.28 -0.20
C CYS A 310 9.89 35.47 -0.84
N LEU A 311 9.50 35.88 -2.05
CA LEU A 311 8.53 35.17 -2.85
C LEU A 311 9.24 34.51 -4.01
N ALA A 312 8.90 33.24 -4.27
CA ALA A 312 9.42 32.52 -5.42
C ALA A 312 9.05 33.26 -6.71
N CYS A 313 9.98 33.29 -7.64
CA CYS A 313 9.71 33.85 -8.95
C CYS A 313 8.70 32.99 -9.73
N PRO A 314 8.05 33.54 -10.76
CA PRO A 314 7.13 32.79 -11.61
C PRO A 314 7.73 31.46 -12.09
N GLY A 315 7.02 30.37 -11.80
CA GLY A 315 7.42 29.02 -12.18
C GLY A 315 8.38 28.32 -11.21
N GLY A 316 8.81 28.95 -10.12
CA GLY A 316 9.54 28.27 -9.04
C GLY A 316 10.64 29.12 -8.40
N GLY A 317 11.13 28.62 -7.27
CA GLY A 317 12.30 29.14 -6.58
C GLY A 317 13.59 28.54 -7.10
N PHE A 318 14.73 29.04 -6.59
CA PHE A 318 16.07 28.49 -6.83
C PHE A 318 16.41 28.34 -8.32
N LEU A 319 16.52 27.11 -8.83
CA LEU A 319 16.93 26.79 -10.20
C LEU A 319 15.74 26.40 -11.10
N LYS A 320 14.50 26.79 -10.77
CA LYS A 320 13.34 26.51 -11.64
C LYS A 320 12.89 27.67 -12.52
N SER A 321 12.38 27.28 -13.70
CA SER A 321 11.61 28.10 -14.64
C SER A 321 12.27 29.44 -15.00
N CYS A 322 11.86 30.52 -14.33
CA CYS A 322 12.44 31.85 -14.49
C CYS A 322 13.95 31.89 -14.27
N ASN A 323 14.43 30.93 -13.49
CA ASN A 323 15.81 30.77 -13.06
C ASN A 323 16.37 29.40 -13.49
N ALA A 324 15.66 28.69 -14.37
CA ALA A 324 16.02 27.37 -14.89
C ALA A 324 17.50 27.33 -15.28
N ASP A 325 18.23 26.48 -14.57
CA ASP A 325 19.60 26.02 -14.80
C ASP A 325 20.33 26.75 -15.96
N ILE A 326 20.86 27.93 -15.65
CA ILE A 326 21.78 28.66 -16.55
C ILE A 326 21.15 29.01 -17.92
N GLY A 327 19.89 29.47 -18.02
CA GLY A 327 19.48 30.07 -19.30
C GLY A 327 18.01 30.37 -19.58
N GLY A 328 17.04 29.97 -18.76
CA GLY A 328 15.62 30.24 -19.03
C GLY A 328 15.29 31.74 -19.03
N GLY A 329 15.83 32.45 -18.04
CA GLY A 329 15.62 33.89 -17.86
C GLY A 329 16.31 34.42 -16.61
N VAL A 330 15.93 35.63 -16.22
CA VAL A 330 16.36 36.28 -14.98
C VAL A 330 15.14 36.84 -14.27
N CYS A 331 14.97 36.48 -12.99
CA CYS A 331 13.97 37.10 -12.13
C CYS A 331 14.38 38.50 -11.71
N GLN A 332 13.48 39.46 -11.90
CA GLN A 332 13.68 40.85 -11.52
C GLN A 332 13.18 41.12 -10.10
N GLY A 333 13.60 42.26 -9.53
CA GLY A 333 13.26 42.65 -8.16
C GLY A 333 11.77 42.90 -7.91
N ASP A 334 10.95 43.01 -8.96
CA ASP A 334 9.49 43.14 -8.87
C ASP A 334 8.74 41.80 -9.06
N GLY A 335 9.48 40.69 -9.20
CA GLY A 335 8.91 39.36 -9.44
C GLY A 335 8.54 39.08 -10.88
N THR A 336 8.93 39.93 -11.83
CA THR A 336 8.79 39.62 -13.26
C THR A 336 9.97 38.80 -13.77
N CYS A 337 9.74 37.99 -14.81
CA CYS A 337 10.77 37.19 -15.45
C CYS A 337 11.14 37.77 -16.80
N SER A 338 12.44 38.01 -17.01
CA SER A 338 12.97 38.33 -18.32
C SER A 338 13.55 37.07 -18.94
N CYS A 339 12.82 36.45 -19.87
CA CYS A 339 13.28 35.22 -20.53
C CYS A 339 14.46 35.48 -21.46
N SER A 340 15.39 34.52 -21.52
CA SER A 340 16.52 34.58 -22.42
C SER A 340 16.07 34.25 -23.84
N GLU A 341 16.58 35.03 -24.80
CA GLU A 341 16.41 34.80 -26.22
C GLU A 341 17.80 34.68 -26.87
N SER A 342 18.17 33.45 -27.22
CA SER A 342 19.43 33.17 -27.91
C SER A 342 19.27 32.01 -28.88
N TYR A 343 19.40 32.31 -30.17
CA TYR A 343 19.49 31.29 -31.23
C TYR A 343 20.78 30.46 -31.20
N LEU A 344 21.63 30.67 -30.19
CA LEU A 344 22.84 29.87 -29.93
C LEU A 344 22.73 29.02 -28.66
N THR A 345 22.10 29.55 -27.61
CA THR A 345 22.11 28.93 -26.27
C THR A 345 20.73 28.53 -25.75
N GLY A 346 19.65 28.95 -26.42
CA GLY A 346 18.27 28.63 -26.07
C GLY A 346 17.35 29.83 -26.04
N GLY A 347 16.05 29.59 -26.20
CA GLY A 347 15.05 30.64 -26.34
C GLY A 347 13.77 30.28 -25.60
N TYR A 348 13.37 31.15 -24.67
CA TYR A 348 12.30 30.90 -23.73
C TYR A 348 11.27 32.04 -23.75
N LYS A 349 10.01 31.73 -23.40
CA LYS A 349 8.91 32.69 -23.32
C LYS A 349 7.94 32.34 -22.17
N GLY A 350 6.95 33.21 -22.00
CA GLY A 350 5.92 33.08 -20.97
C GLY A 350 6.35 33.73 -19.66
N ASN A 351 5.41 33.84 -18.72
CA ASN A 351 5.67 34.55 -17.45
C ASN A 351 6.72 33.84 -16.58
N SER A 352 6.94 32.55 -16.81
CA SER A 352 7.87 31.67 -16.09
C SER A 352 9.03 31.18 -16.94
N CYS A 353 9.17 31.58 -18.21
CA CYS A 353 10.25 31.13 -19.09
C CYS A 353 10.38 29.60 -19.24
N ASN A 354 9.28 28.86 -19.11
CA ASN A 354 9.21 27.40 -19.23
C ASN A 354 8.69 26.92 -20.59
N GLU A 355 8.31 27.86 -21.47
CA GLU A 355 7.89 27.57 -22.84
C GLU A 355 8.99 27.94 -23.82
N CYS A 356 9.17 27.14 -24.88
CA CYS A 356 10.13 27.47 -25.92
C CYS A 356 9.64 28.62 -26.79
N MET A 357 10.60 29.45 -27.19
CA MET A 357 10.34 30.63 -28.00
C MET A 357 10.04 30.22 -29.45
N ASN A 358 8.93 30.72 -30.01
CA ASN A 358 8.50 30.50 -31.42
C ASN A 358 8.63 29.03 -31.91
N ASN A 359 8.61 28.82 -33.23
CA ASN A 359 8.61 27.48 -33.84
C ASN A 359 10.01 27.00 -34.25
N ASN A 360 11.07 27.75 -33.92
CA ASN A 360 12.46 27.42 -34.22
C ASN A 360 13.24 26.97 -32.98
N PHE A 361 12.54 26.67 -31.89
CA PHE A 361 13.10 26.04 -30.70
C PHE A 361 12.27 24.80 -30.39
N TYR A 362 12.94 23.77 -29.89
CA TYR A 362 12.31 22.53 -29.47
C TYR A 362 12.75 22.15 -28.07
N LYS A 363 11.92 21.38 -27.39
CA LYS A 363 12.26 20.79 -26.11
C LYS A 363 13.12 19.55 -26.29
N GLU A 364 14.25 19.52 -25.60
CA GLU A 364 15.11 18.34 -25.50
C GLU A 364 15.45 18.11 -24.03
N LYS A 365 15.32 16.87 -23.55
CA LYS A 365 15.96 16.46 -22.30
C LYS A 365 17.45 16.42 -22.54
N ALA A 366 18.27 16.98 -21.65
CA ALA A 366 19.71 16.93 -21.89
C ALA A 366 20.16 15.47 -22.03
N ASN A 367 21.26 15.24 -22.74
CA ASN A 367 21.74 13.90 -23.14
C ASN A 367 22.15 12.96 -21.99
N ASN A 368 21.74 13.25 -20.75
CA ASN A 368 21.92 12.42 -19.58
C ASN A 368 20.73 11.44 -19.47
N PRO A 369 20.93 10.17 -19.09
CA PRO A 369 19.85 9.19 -18.93
C PRO A 369 18.96 9.45 -17.70
N ASP A 370 19.07 10.60 -17.06
CA ASP A 370 18.25 10.97 -15.91
C ASP A 370 16.83 11.34 -16.41
N PRO A 371 15.79 10.56 -16.08
CA PRO A 371 14.43 10.86 -16.50
C PRO A 371 13.91 12.19 -15.90
N ASP A 372 14.54 12.70 -14.85
CA ASP A 372 14.10 13.87 -14.09
C ASP A 372 14.83 15.17 -14.49
N GLU A 373 15.78 15.11 -15.45
CA GLU A 373 16.43 16.34 -15.92
C GLU A 373 15.43 17.26 -16.67
N PRO A 374 15.39 18.56 -16.33
CA PRO A 374 14.44 19.49 -16.93
C PRO A 374 14.65 19.65 -18.44
N GLU A 375 13.55 19.72 -19.20
CA GLU A 375 13.56 19.96 -20.64
C GLU A 375 14.12 21.37 -20.94
N ARG A 376 15.12 21.45 -21.83
CA ARG A 376 15.71 22.72 -22.27
C ARG A 376 15.17 23.10 -23.64
N CYS A 377 15.07 24.41 -23.90
CA CYS A 377 14.65 24.92 -25.21
C CYS A 377 15.85 25.14 -26.12
N ILE A 378 16.07 24.21 -27.04
CA ILE A 378 17.23 24.20 -27.93
C ILE A 378 16.88 24.85 -29.27
N PRO A 379 17.73 25.73 -29.82
CA PRO A 379 17.52 26.28 -31.14
C PRO A 379 17.64 25.20 -32.22
N CYS A 380 16.77 25.26 -33.21
CA CYS A 380 16.87 24.43 -34.39
C CYS A 380 18.21 24.61 -35.13
N PRO A 381 18.68 23.58 -35.85
CA PRO A 381 19.91 23.68 -36.64
C PRO A 381 19.90 24.91 -37.56
N GLY A 382 20.90 25.78 -37.43
CA GLY A 382 21.05 26.98 -38.26
C GLY A 382 20.01 28.07 -38.00
N ALA A 383 19.30 28.03 -36.86
CA ALA A 383 18.37 29.08 -36.47
C ALA A 383 19.09 30.43 -36.27
N THR A 384 18.51 31.49 -36.82
CA THR A 384 19.07 32.86 -36.76
C THR A 384 18.01 33.93 -36.44
N GLY A 385 16.74 33.54 -36.33
CA GLY A 385 15.61 34.44 -36.20
C GLY A 385 14.27 33.72 -36.04
N PRO A 386 13.17 34.48 -35.89
CA PRO A 386 11.86 33.94 -35.52
C PRO A 386 11.03 33.42 -36.69
N SER A 387 11.41 33.71 -37.94
CA SER A 387 10.69 33.25 -39.12
C SER A 387 10.90 31.74 -39.31
N PRO A 388 9.93 30.97 -39.82
CA PRO A 388 10.13 29.55 -40.13
C PRO A 388 11.34 29.28 -41.02
N ASN A 389 11.67 30.24 -41.90
CA ASN A 389 12.80 30.17 -42.82
C ASN A 389 14.12 30.66 -42.21
N ASP A 390 14.15 31.07 -40.94
CA ASP A 390 15.40 31.48 -40.29
C ASP A 390 16.15 30.29 -39.69
N ALA A 391 15.65 29.07 -39.85
CA ALA A 391 16.27 27.81 -39.45
C ALA A 391 16.59 26.94 -40.66
N CYS A 392 17.32 25.83 -40.44
CA CYS A 392 17.66 24.84 -41.47
C CYS A 392 18.38 25.43 -42.68
N GLY A 393 19.18 26.49 -42.49
CA GLY A 393 19.87 27.20 -43.58
C GLY A 393 18.95 28.01 -44.51
N GLY A 394 17.69 28.22 -44.12
CA GLY A 394 16.67 28.91 -44.92
C GLY A 394 16.04 28.11 -46.04
N HIS A 395 16.30 26.80 -46.06
CA HIS A 395 15.87 25.88 -47.11
C HIS A 395 15.13 24.65 -46.57
N GLY A 396 14.56 24.76 -45.37
CA GLY A 396 13.80 23.69 -44.74
C GLY A 396 12.97 24.17 -43.56
N PHE A 397 12.15 23.27 -43.03
CA PHE A 397 11.46 23.43 -41.76
C PHE A 397 12.17 22.61 -40.70
N CYS A 398 12.40 23.21 -39.53
CA CYS A 398 12.75 22.42 -38.36
C CYS A 398 11.49 21.82 -37.74
N ILE A 399 11.51 20.57 -37.32
CA ILE A 399 10.35 20.00 -36.62
C ILE A 399 10.51 20.27 -35.13
N THR A 400 9.49 20.88 -34.51
CA THR A 400 9.49 21.24 -33.10
C THR A 400 8.15 20.89 -32.46
N ASP A 401 8.12 20.60 -31.16
CA ASP A 401 6.91 20.34 -30.39
C ASP A 401 5.88 21.47 -30.56
N THR A 402 6.34 22.72 -30.51
CA THR A 402 5.49 23.91 -30.64
C THR A 402 4.93 24.04 -32.05
N ARG A 403 5.71 23.71 -33.10
CA ARG A 403 5.23 23.71 -34.50
C ARG A 403 4.19 22.62 -34.72
N LEU A 404 4.40 21.41 -34.19
CA LEU A 404 3.44 20.32 -34.31
C LEU A 404 2.11 20.68 -33.62
N ALA A 405 2.15 21.20 -32.40
CA ALA A 405 0.95 21.67 -31.68
C ALA A 405 0.23 22.79 -32.45
N SER A 406 0.98 23.73 -33.02
CA SER A 406 0.44 24.80 -33.87
C SER A 406 -0.28 24.24 -35.09
N TRP A 407 0.31 23.26 -35.77
CA TRP A 407 -0.31 22.57 -36.91
C TRP A 407 -1.58 21.79 -36.55
N GLN A 408 -1.56 21.09 -35.41
CA GLN A 408 -2.75 20.40 -34.89
C GLN A 408 -3.89 21.38 -34.59
N SER A 409 -3.55 22.60 -34.13
CA SER A 409 -4.54 23.66 -33.90
C SER A 409 -5.03 24.36 -35.18
N GLY A 410 -4.54 23.96 -36.36
CA GLY A 410 -4.98 24.48 -37.65
C GLY A 410 -4.29 25.77 -38.08
N ALA A 411 -3.01 25.95 -37.73
CA ALA A 411 -2.21 27.10 -38.13
C ALA A 411 -2.27 27.38 -39.65
N GLN A 412 -2.29 28.67 -40.00
CA GLN A 412 -2.47 29.17 -41.36
C GLN A 412 -1.24 29.96 -41.82
N GLY A 413 -1.10 30.16 -43.14
CA GLY A 413 -0.03 30.97 -43.73
C GLY A 413 1.26 30.20 -43.96
N ALA A 414 2.40 30.90 -43.90
CA ALA A 414 3.71 30.39 -44.31
C ALA A 414 4.24 29.25 -43.42
N ASP A 415 3.74 29.12 -42.19
CA ASP A 415 4.07 28.03 -41.26
C ASP A 415 2.87 27.10 -41.04
N SER A 416 2.01 26.92 -42.05
CA SER A 416 0.92 25.94 -41.99
C SER A 416 1.40 24.55 -42.40
N TYR A 417 0.75 23.51 -41.87
CA TYR A 417 1.03 22.13 -42.27
C TYR A 417 0.83 21.89 -43.77
N ALA A 418 -0.20 22.52 -44.37
CA ALA A 418 -0.43 22.45 -45.80
C ALA A 418 0.74 23.06 -46.61
N THR A 419 1.29 24.18 -46.15
CA THR A 419 2.48 24.80 -46.76
C THR A 419 3.71 23.92 -46.58
N PHE A 420 3.91 23.34 -45.40
CA PHE A 420 4.98 22.37 -45.13
C PHE A 420 4.93 21.20 -46.12
N GLN A 421 3.78 20.53 -46.26
CA GLN A 421 3.62 19.41 -47.19
C GLN A 421 3.86 19.81 -48.64
N ALA A 422 3.36 20.98 -49.05
CA ALA A 422 3.50 21.47 -50.42
C ALA A 422 4.95 21.80 -50.80
N ILE A 423 5.77 22.30 -49.88
CA ILE A 423 7.13 22.75 -50.16
C ILE A 423 8.19 21.65 -49.95
N THR A 424 7.95 20.73 -49.01
CA THR A 424 8.90 19.64 -48.69
C THR A 424 8.60 18.35 -49.44
N ALA A 425 7.44 18.25 -50.10
CA ALA A 425 6.90 17.00 -50.66
C ALA A 425 6.80 15.86 -49.61
N ASN A 426 6.77 16.20 -48.33
CA ASN A 426 6.63 15.25 -47.23
C ASN A 426 5.15 14.87 -47.03
N SER A 427 4.87 13.57 -46.97
CA SER A 427 3.51 13.03 -46.80
C SER A 427 3.24 12.43 -45.42
N LEU A 428 4.17 12.57 -44.46
CA LEU A 428 4.02 12.05 -43.10
C LEU A 428 2.92 12.80 -42.37
N ALA A 429 2.10 12.08 -41.61
CA ALA A 429 1.12 12.64 -40.70
C ALA A 429 1.80 13.42 -39.56
N ILE A 430 1.09 14.34 -38.92
CA ILE A 430 1.66 15.18 -37.86
C ILE A 430 2.20 14.32 -36.70
N GLU A 431 1.52 13.22 -36.38
CA GLU A 431 1.93 12.29 -35.32
C GLU A 431 3.25 11.59 -35.65
N GLU A 432 3.50 11.30 -36.93
CA GLU A 432 4.74 10.66 -37.38
C GLU A 432 5.93 11.62 -37.34
N LEU A 433 5.67 12.92 -37.54
CA LEU A 433 6.67 13.98 -37.45
C LEU A 433 7.19 14.19 -36.02
N ALA A 434 6.48 13.71 -34.98
CA ALA A 434 6.97 13.78 -33.60
C ALA A 434 8.34 13.07 -33.42
N ASN A 435 8.60 12.03 -34.22
CA ASN A 435 9.90 11.32 -34.20
C ASN A 435 11.04 12.12 -34.85
N LEU A 436 10.75 13.28 -35.44
CA LEU A 436 11.70 14.14 -36.12
C LEU A 436 11.96 15.44 -35.38
N ILE A 437 11.43 15.61 -34.15
CA ILE A 437 11.68 16.81 -33.34
C ILE A 437 13.19 17.07 -33.23
N GLY A 438 13.59 18.32 -33.43
CA GLY A 438 14.98 18.77 -33.47
C GLY A 438 15.69 18.60 -34.81
N THR A 439 15.04 18.01 -35.81
CA THR A 439 15.63 17.78 -37.14
C THR A 439 15.06 18.70 -38.21
N CYS A 440 15.84 18.90 -39.28
CA CYS A 440 15.44 19.68 -40.45
C CYS A 440 14.83 18.80 -41.54
N VAL A 441 13.69 19.23 -42.07
CA VAL A 441 13.04 18.68 -43.26
C VAL A 441 13.18 19.68 -44.40
N CYS A 442 13.94 19.31 -45.43
CA CYS A 442 14.31 20.20 -46.51
C CYS A 442 13.19 20.40 -47.54
N PHE A 443 13.21 21.54 -48.21
CA PHE A 443 12.36 21.80 -49.38
C PHE A 443 12.73 20.84 -50.53
N GLU A 444 11.82 20.64 -51.50
CA GLU A 444 11.86 19.59 -52.55
C GLU A 444 13.15 19.55 -53.43
N ASN A 445 14.05 20.53 -53.32
CA ASN A 445 15.31 20.58 -54.08
C ASN A 445 16.58 20.73 -53.21
N PHE A 446 16.46 20.53 -51.91
CA PHE A 446 17.56 20.65 -50.95
C PHE A 446 17.74 19.35 -50.19
N ALA A 447 18.96 19.11 -49.73
CA ALA A 447 19.29 17.95 -48.92
C ALA A 447 20.04 18.36 -47.67
N LEU A 448 19.97 17.51 -46.64
CA LEU A 448 20.76 17.69 -45.43
C LEU A 448 22.25 17.50 -45.75
N ASN A 449 23.06 18.49 -45.39
CA ASN A 449 24.51 18.36 -45.39
C ASN A 449 25.02 17.71 -44.09
N GLY A 450 26.34 17.56 -43.97
CA GLY A 450 26.97 16.95 -42.80
C GLY A 450 26.76 17.70 -41.47
N PHE A 451 26.19 18.91 -41.51
CA PHE A 451 25.83 19.71 -40.32
C PHE A 451 24.32 19.67 -40.03
N GLY A 452 23.55 18.86 -40.75
CA GLY A 452 22.09 18.79 -40.57
C GLY A 452 21.34 20.02 -41.09
N LEU A 453 21.95 20.81 -41.99
CA LEU A 453 21.32 21.97 -42.63
C LEU A 453 20.91 21.64 -44.06
N CYS A 454 19.83 22.26 -44.54
CA CYS A 454 19.40 22.13 -45.92
C CYS A 454 20.23 23.06 -46.82
N SER A 455 20.93 22.49 -47.80
CA SER A 455 21.81 23.23 -48.73
C SER A 455 21.85 22.65 -50.12
#